data_AF-A0A816UGK5-F1
#
_entry.id   AF-A0A816UGK5-F1
#
_cell.length_a   1.000
_cell.length_b   1.000
_cell.length_c   1.000
_cell.angle_alpha   90.00
_cell.angle_beta   90.00
_cell.angle_gamma   90.00
#
_symmetry.space_group_name_H-M   'P 1'
#
loop_
_entity.id
_entity.type
_entity.pdbx_description
1 polymer ?
#
loop_
_entity_poly.entity_id
_entity_poly.type
_entity_poly.pdbx_seq_one_letter_code
_entity_poly.pdbx_strand_id
1 'polypeptide(L)'
;MKKKGVDEFPFCVHLVSWEKENVSSEALEAARIACNKYMVKSAGKDAFHLRIRVHPFHVLRINKMLSCAGADRLQTGMRGAFGKALGTCARVAIGQVLLSVRCKDAHGHHAQEALRRAKFKFPGRQKIIVSRKWGFTKFNRADFTKLRQEKRVVPDGVNAKFFSCHGPLANRQPGTAFLPATY
;
A
#
# COMPACT_ATOMS: atom_id res chain seq x y z
N MET A 1 -3.01 4.28 -15.72
CA MET A 1 -2.61 4.60 -14.33
C MET A 1 -1.76 3.54 -13.61
N LYS A 2 -2.16 2.27 -13.41
CA LYS A 2 -1.30 1.27 -12.70
C LYS A 2 -0.28 0.53 -13.58
N LYS A 3 -0.31 0.72 -14.90
CA LYS A 3 0.47 -0.06 -15.89
C LYS A 3 1.91 0.42 -16.09
N LYS A 4 2.33 1.52 -15.45
CA LYS A 4 3.69 2.06 -15.63
C LYS A 4 4.75 1.08 -15.15
N GLY A 5 5.80 0.95 -15.94
CA GLY A 5 6.89 0.01 -15.70
C GLY A 5 7.59 0.27 -14.35
N VAL A 6 8.30 -0.74 -13.85
CA VAL A 6 9.12 -0.59 -12.64
C VAL A 6 10.19 0.49 -12.78
N ASP A 7 10.69 0.71 -13.99
CA ASP A 7 11.76 1.67 -14.29
C ASP A 7 11.30 3.13 -14.26
N GLU A 8 10.00 3.39 -14.45
CA GLU A 8 9.48 4.76 -14.56
C GLU A 8 9.39 5.50 -13.22
N PHE A 9 9.18 4.76 -12.12
CA PHE A 9 8.92 5.31 -10.79
C PHE A 9 9.91 4.77 -9.76
N PRO A 10 11.12 5.34 -9.69
CA PRO A 10 12.16 4.92 -8.75
C PRO A 10 11.89 5.37 -7.31
N PHE A 11 11.26 6.53 -7.12
CA PHE A 11 11.04 7.10 -5.80
C PHE A 11 9.86 6.42 -5.11
N CYS A 12 10.00 6.13 -3.81
CA CYS A 12 8.91 5.58 -3.02
C CYS A 12 8.84 6.18 -1.62
N VAL A 13 7.62 6.47 -1.17
CA VAL A 13 7.30 6.93 0.18
C VAL A 13 6.20 6.07 0.76
N HIS A 14 6.34 5.77 2.05
CA HIS A 14 5.41 4.98 2.82
C HIS A 14 4.80 5.82 3.94
N LEU A 15 3.50 5.62 4.18
CA LEU A 15 2.84 6.02 5.42
C LEU A 15 2.75 4.80 6.32
N VAL A 16 3.34 4.88 7.50
CA VAL A 16 3.50 3.76 8.44
C VAL A 16 2.78 4.08 9.74
N SER A 17 1.99 3.13 10.26
CA SER A 17 1.40 3.32 11.59
C SER A 17 2.43 3.09 12.69
N TRP A 18 2.42 3.95 13.71
CA TRP A 18 3.27 3.85 14.89
C TRP A 18 2.52 3.34 16.11
N GLU A 19 1.25 2.96 15.94
CA GLU A 19 0.37 2.46 16.98
C GLU A 19 -0.34 1.19 16.50
N LYS A 20 -0.82 0.38 17.44
CA LYS A 20 -1.61 -0.81 17.13
C LYS A 20 -3.08 -0.44 17.23
N GLU A 21 -3.78 -0.47 16.12
CA GLU A 21 -5.13 0.09 16.01
C GLU A 21 -5.98 -0.63 14.95
N ASN A 22 -7.29 -0.39 15.00
CA ASN A 22 -8.23 -0.83 13.97
C ASN A 22 -8.61 0.37 13.11
N VAL A 23 -8.17 0.35 11.85
CA VAL A 23 -8.46 1.42 10.90
C VAL A 23 -9.71 1.05 10.09
N SER A 24 -10.73 1.89 10.12
CA SER A 24 -11.98 1.62 9.40
C SER A 24 -11.81 1.68 7.87
N SER A 25 -12.68 0.98 7.14
CA SER A 25 -12.67 1.01 5.67
C SER A 25 -12.93 2.41 5.11
N GLU A 26 -13.74 3.21 5.80
CA GLU A 26 -14.09 4.59 5.48
C GLU A 26 -12.88 5.52 5.64
N ALA A 27 -12.10 5.33 6.71
CA ALA A 27 -10.86 6.08 6.92
C ALA A 27 -9.81 5.77 5.83
N LEU A 28 -9.68 4.50 5.42
CA LEU A 28 -8.80 4.10 4.32
C LEU A 28 -9.21 4.77 3.00
N GLU A 29 -10.50 4.83 2.70
CA GLU A 29 -11.00 5.46 1.48
C GLU A 29 -10.85 6.99 1.51
N ALA A 30 -11.15 7.63 2.65
CA ALA A 30 -10.94 9.06 2.83
C ALA A 30 -9.46 9.44 2.65
N ALA A 31 -8.55 8.65 3.21
CA ALA A 31 -7.10 8.83 3.05
C ALA A 31 -6.66 8.65 1.59
N ARG A 32 -7.21 7.65 0.89
CA ARG A 32 -6.94 7.41 -0.52
C ARG A 32 -7.35 8.59 -1.39
N ILE A 33 -8.56 9.12 -1.17
CA ILE A 33 -9.09 10.27 -1.90
C ILE A 33 -8.23 11.50 -1.63
N ALA A 34 -7.88 11.77 -0.37
CA ALA A 34 -7.06 12.92 0.01
C ALA A 34 -5.67 12.88 -0.66
N CYS A 35 -5.00 11.72 -0.63
CA CYS A 35 -3.71 11.54 -1.27
C CYS A 35 -3.79 11.68 -2.79
N ASN A 36 -4.78 11.02 -3.41
CA ASN A 36 -4.94 11.01 -4.86
C ASN A 36 -5.29 12.40 -5.40
N LYS A 37 -6.20 13.12 -4.75
CA LYS A 37 -6.63 14.47 -5.18
C LYS A 37 -5.47 15.46 -5.19
N TYR A 38 -4.62 15.45 -4.15
CA TYR A 38 -3.46 16.33 -4.10
C TYR A 38 -2.42 15.97 -5.17
N MET A 39 -2.09 14.69 -5.30
CA MET A 39 -1.09 14.24 -6.29
C MET A 39 -1.53 14.50 -7.74
N VAL A 40 -2.82 14.30 -8.06
CA VAL A 40 -3.35 14.62 -9.40
C VAL A 40 -3.23 16.11 -9.70
N LYS A 41 -3.50 16.98 -8.72
CA LYS A 41 -3.38 18.44 -8.89
C LYS A 41 -1.92 18.90 -9.04
N SER A 42 -0.99 18.34 -8.27
CA SER A 42 0.39 18.83 -8.21
C SER A 42 1.35 18.14 -9.20
N ALA A 43 1.23 16.83 -9.39
CA ALA A 43 2.14 16.06 -10.26
C ALA A 43 1.47 15.62 -11.57
N GLY A 44 0.14 15.57 -11.62
CA GLY A 44 -0.62 15.01 -12.74
C GLY A 44 -1.01 13.54 -12.52
N LYS A 45 -2.07 13.12 -13.22
CA LYS A 45 -2.71 11.81 -13.03
C LYS A 45 -1.78 10.62 -13.30
N ASP A 46 -0.91 10.72 -14.29
CA ASP A 46 -0.04 9.61 -14.70
C ASP A 46 1.39 9.71 -14.15
N ALA A 47 1.65 10.62 -13.22
CA ALA A 47 2.99 10.85 -12.66
C ALA A 47 3.29 10.02 -11.38
N PHE A 48 2.31 9.27 -10.88
CA PHE A 48 2.45 8.50 -9.65
C PHE A 48 1.61 7.23 -9.65
N HIS A 49 1.94 6.31 -8.74
CA HIS A 49 1.15 5.13 -8.43
C HIS A 49 0.96 5.04 -6.91
N LEU A 50 -0.28 5.22 -6.47
CA LEU A 50 -0.72 5.03 -5.10
C LEU A 50 -1.23 3.60 -4.88
N ARG A 51 -0.79 2.95 -3.79
CA ARG A 51 -1.26 1.64 -3.36
C ARG A 51 -1.58 1.67 -1.87
N ILE A 52 -2.81 1.31 -1.52
CA ILE A 52 -3.16 0.94 -0.14
C ILE A 52 -2.63 -0.47 0.09
N ARG A 53 -1.87 -0.66 1.17
CA ARG A 53 -1.22 -1.93 1.52
C ARG A 53 -2.05 -2.75 2.50
N VAL A 54 -2.93 -2.11 3.26
CA VAL A 54 -3.83 -2.77 4.21
C VAL A 54 -5.18 -3.03 3.58
N HIS A 55 -5.80 -4.14 3.97
CA HIS A 55 -7.12 -4.54 3.51
C HIS A 55 -8.05 -4.74 4.71
N PRO A 56 -9.29 -4.19 4.68
CA PRO A 56 -10.22 -4.28 5.80
C PRO A 56 -10.98 -5.61 5.78
N PHE A 57 -10.36 -6.65 6.32
CA PHE A 57 -10.99 -7.99 6.40
C PHE A 57 -11.73 -8.24 7.71
N HIS A 58 -11.48 -7.45 8.75
CA HIS A 58 -12.12 -7.66 10.05
C HIS A 58 -13.50 -7.00 10.06
N VAL A 59 -14.54 -7.73 10.48
CA VAL A 59 -15.92 -7.21 10.53
C VAL A 59 -16.24 -6.73 11.95
N LEU A 60 -16.60 -5.45 12.07
CA LEU A 60 -17.11 -4.85 13.29
C LEU A 60 -18.58 -5.21 13.48
N ARG A 61 -18.96 -5.53 14.72
CA ARG A 61 -20.34 -5.87 15.10
C ARG A 61 -20.94 -4.78 15.98
N ILE A 62 -22.24 -4.57 15.82
CA ILE A 62 -23.02 -3.64 16.65
C ILE A 62 -24.26 -4.34 17.20
N ASN A 63 -24.47 -4.23 18.51
CA ASN A 63 -25.77 -4.47 19.13
C ASN A 63 -26.54 -3.15 19.11
N LYS A 64 -27.44 -2.97 18.12
CA LYS A 64 -28.11 -1.68 17.91
C LYS A 64 -29.12 -1.41 19.01
N MET A 65 -28.91 -0.32 19.75
CA MET A 65 -29.89 0.20 20.71
C MET A 65 -30.90 1.10 19.98
N LEU A 66 -32.19 0.91 20.24
CA LEU A 66 -33.25 1.77 19.72
C LEU A 66 -33.28 3.08 20.51
N SER A 67 -33.17 4.20 19.80
CA SER A 67 -33.32 5.55 20.36
C SER A 67 -34.69 6.10 19.96
N CYS A 68 -35.76 5.54 20.53
CA CYS A 68 -37.13 6.02 20.34
C CYS A 68 -37.93 5.91 21.65
N ALA A 69 -39.01 6.70 21.78
CA ALA A 69 -39.91 6.59 22.92
C ALA A 69 -40.53 5.18 22.98
N GLY A 70 -40.51 4.55 24.14
CA GLY A 70 -40.97 3.17 24.30
C GLY A 70 -39.99 2.09 23.82
N ALA A 71 -38.72 2.42 23.58
CA ALA A 71 -37.68 1.45 23.18
C ALA A 71 -37.57 0.23 24.12
N ASP A 72 -37.83 0.42 25.41
CA ASP A 72 -37.85 -0.65 26.42
C ASP A 72 -38.83 -1.79 26.09
N ARG A 73 -39.94 -1.47 25.41
CA ARG A 73 -40.94 -2.47 24.98
C ARG A 73 -40.54 -3.21 23.70
N LEU A 74 -39.64 -2.64 22.91
CA LEU A 74 -39.31 -3.09 21.55
C LEU A 74 -37.94 -3.76 21.45
N GLN A 75 -37.09 -3.62 22.47
CA GLN A 75 -35.75 -4.18 22.47
C GLN A 75 -35.52 -5.04 23.72
N THR A 76 -34.75 -6.11 23.56
CA THR A 76 -34.37 -7.02 24.65
C THR A 76 -33.21 -6.51 25.51
N GLY A 77 -32.81 -5.24 25.36
CA GLY A 77 -31.64 -4.65 26.01
C GLY A 77 -30.35 -5.44 25.72
N MET A 78 -29.72 -5.95 26.78
CA MET A 78 -28.48 -6.75 26.69
C MET A 78 -28.70 -8.26 26.63
N ARG A 79 -29.95 -8.74 26.65
CA ARG A 79 -30.25 -10.17 26.46
C ARG A 79 -29.98 -10.54 24.99
N GLY A 80 -29.06 -11.50 24.76
CA GLY A 80 -28.66 -11.90 23.42
C GLY A 80 -27.78 -10.86 22.70
N ALA A 81 -26.90 -10.16 23.42
CA ALA A 81 -26.14 -8.99 22.94
C ALA A 81 -25.13 -9.21 21.79
N PHE A 82 -25.12 -10.37 21.13
CA PHE A 82 -24.23 -10.60 20.00
C PHE A 82 -24.66 -9.75 18.80
N GLY A 83 -23.81 -8.80 18.44
CA GLY A 83 -24.12 -7.82 17.42
C GLY A 83 -24.18 -8.38 15.99
N LYS A 84 -24.91 -7.66 15.13
CA LYS A 84 -24.91 -7.88 13.68
C LYS A 84 -23.71 -7.15 13.05
N ALA A 85 -23.26 -7.60 11.88
CA ALA A 85 -22.20 -6.92 11.13
C ALA A 85 -22.62 -5.48 10.78
N LEU A 86 -21.72 -4.51 11.02
CA LEU A 86 -21.94 -3.09 10.72
C LEU A 86 -21.00 -2.58 9.63
N GLY A 87 -19.71 -2.87 9.75
CA GLY A 87 -18.68 -2.34 8.88
C GLY A 87 -17.41 -3.16 8.96
N THR A 88 -16.42 -2.81 8.14
CA THR A 88 -15.13 -3.51 8.10
C THR A 88 -13.99 -2.60 8.52
N CYS A 89 -12.96 -3.21 9.12
CA CYS A 89 -11.74 -2.53 9.50
C CYS A 89 -10.52 -3.38 9.19
N ALA A 90 -9.40 -2.69 9.00
CA ALA A 90 -8.09 -3.27 8.88
C ALA A 90 -7.40 -3.25 10.24
N ARG A 91 -6.96 -4.42 10.71
CA ARG A 91 -6.16 -4.54 11.92
C ARG A 91 -4.71 -4.17 11.56
N VAL A 92 -4.17 -3.15 12.22
CA VAL A 92 -2.85 -2.60 11.92
C VAL A 92 -1.92 -2.81 13.11
N ALA A 93 -0.70 -3.29 12.84
CA ALA A 93 0.37 -3.41 13.81
C ALA A 93 1.33 -2.20 13.74
N ILE A 94 2.08 -2.00 14.83
CA ILE A 94 3.15 -0.99 14.90
C ILE A 94 4.19 -1.29 13.81
N GLY A 95 4.56 -0.27 13.03
CA GLY A 95 5.52 -0.41 11.93
C GLY A 95 4.91 -0.94 10.63
N GLN A 96 3.61 -1.25 10.58
CA GLN A 96 2.95 -1.71 9.37
C GLN A 96 2.69 -0.55 8.40
N VAL A 97 3.02 -0.77 7.12
CA VAL A 97 2.79 0.21 6.05
C VAL A 97 1.30 0.26 5.70
N LEU A 98 0.72 1.46 5.74
CA LEU A 98 -0.67 1.75 5.40
C LEU A 98 -0.84 2.05 3.91
N LEU A 99 -0.16 3.10 3.44
CA LEU A 99 -0.16 3.54 2.05
C LEU A 99 1.26 3.60 1.52
N SER A 100 1.41 3.37 0.23
CA SER A 100 2.67 3.51 -0.48
C SER A 100 2.43 4.28 -1.77
N VAL A 101 3.25 5.29 -2.01
CA VAL A 101 3.27 6.04 -3.27
C VAL A 101 4.62 5.80 -3.92
N ARG A 102 4.61 5.50 -5.22
CA ARG A 102 5.81 5.60 -6.05
C ARG A 102 5.62 6.66 -7.13
N CYS A 103 6.67 7.40 -7.43
CA CYS A 103 6.68 8.45 -8.45
C CYS A 103 8.10 8.69 -8.97
N LYS A 104 8.26 9.69 -9.84
CA LYS A 104 9.58 10.23 -10.21
C LYS A 104 10.16 11.05 -9.06
N ASP A 105 11.48 11.12 -8.97
CA ASP A 105 12.18 11.85 -7.90
C ASP A 105 11.79 13.33 -7.82
N ALA A 106 11.52 13.98 -8.97
CA ALA A 106 11.07 15.36 -9.04
C ALA A 106 9.79 15.63 -8.22
N HIS A 107 8.88 14.65 -8.14
CA HIS A 107 7.61 14.76 -7.41
C HIS A 107 7.69 14.22 -5.98
N GLY A 108 8.89 13.95 -5.46
CA GLY A 108 9.07 13.33 -4.16
C GLY A 108 8.54 14.18 -2.99
N HIS A 109 8.73 15.50 -3.06
CA HIS A 109 8.22 16.43 -2.05
C HIS A 109 6.68 16.48 -2.02
N HIS A 110 6.04 16.51 -3.20
CA HIS A 110 4.58 16.41 -3.31
C HIS A 110 4.04 15.08 -2.77
N ALA A 111 4.74 13.97 -2.99
CA ALA A 111 4.34 12.68 -2.45
C ALA A 111 4.35 12.64 -0.92
N GLN A 112 5.35 13.27 -0.28
CA GLN A 112 5.40 13.40 1.18
C GLN A 112 4.24 14.26 1.70
N GLU A 113 3.97 15.41 1.05
CA GLU A 113 2.85 16.28 1.43
C GLU A 113 1.49 15.60 1.23
N ALA A 114 1.33 14.81 0.17
CA ALA A 114 0.12 14.01 -0.06
C ALA A 114 -0.13 13.01 1.08
N LEU A 115 0.92 12.34 1.54
CA LEU A 115 0.84 11.39 2.65
C LEU A 115 0.64 12.10 3.99
N ARG A 116 1.15 13.32 4.16
CA ARG A 116 0.85 14.17 5.33
C ARG A 116 -0.64 14.53 5.38
N ARG A 117 -1.25 14.83 4.25
CA ARG A 117 -2.71 15.08 4.16
C ARG A 117 -3.52 13.82 4.43
N ALA A 118 -3.08 12.68 3.93
CA ALA A 118 -3.71 11.38 4.18
C ALA A 118 -3.60 10.96 5.66
N LYS A 119 -2.48 11.28 6.32
CA LYS A 119 -2.27 11.03 7.75
C LYS A 119 -3.39 11.57 8.63
N PHE A 120 -3.92 12.77 8.35
CA PHE A 120 -5.03 13.35 9.12
C PHE A 120 -6.37 12.60 9.00
N LYS A 121 -6.46 11.58 8.14
CA LYS A 121 -7.65 10.72 8.01
C LYS A 121 -7.55 9.45 8.84
N PHE A 122 -6.39 9.18 9.43
CA PHE A 122 -6.19 8.03 10.31
C PHE A 122 -6.25 8.44 11.78
N PRO A 123 -6.80 7.58 12.65
CA PRO A 123 -6.62 7.72 14.10
C PRO A 123 -5.15 7.48 14.47
N GLY A 124 -4.72 7.91 15.64
CA GLY A 124 -3.37 7.59 16.16
C GLY A 124 -2.20 8.32 15.47
N ARG A 125 -0.99 7.80 15.68
CA ARG A 125 0.26 8.40 15.18
C ARG A 125 0.82 7.65 13.97
N GLN A 126 0.91 8.33 12.83
CA GLN A 126 1.61 7.81 11.64
C GLN A 126 2.91 8.56 11.37
N LYS A 127 3.88 7.85 10.80
CA LYS A 127 5.14 8.40 10.29
C LYS A 127 5.21 8.25 8.78
N ILE A 128 5.78 9.26 8.13
CA ILE A 128 6.07 9.25 6.69
C ILE A 128 7.53 8.86 6.55
N ILE A 129 7.81 7.82 5.77
CA ILE A 129 9.15 7.27 5.60
C ILE A 129 9.46 7.24 4.11
N VAL A 130 10.55 7.90 3.72
CA VAL A 130 11.11 7.78 2.36
C VAL A 130 11.87 6.46 2.28
N SER A 131 11.48 5.63 1.32
CA SER A 131 12.10 4.32 1.13
C SER A 131 13.44 4.44 0.43
N ARG A 132 14.41 3.64 0.86
CA ARG A 132 15.69 3.45 0.13
C ARG A 132 15.56 2.47 -1.04
N LYS A 133 14.39 1.84 -1.18
CA LYS A 133 14.09 0.85 -2.22
C LYS A 133 13.70 1.51 -3.53
N TRP A 134 13.88 0.77 -4.63
CA TRP A 134 13.43 1.19 -5.94
C TRP A 134 11.93 0.95 -6.10
N GLY A 135 11.12 2.01 -6.08
CA GLY A 135 9.67 1.91 -6.22
C GLY A 135 9.04 0.93 -5.22
N PHE A 136 8.28 -0.04 -5.72
CA PHE A 136 7.67 -1.10 -4.90
C PHE A 136 8.46 -2.41 -4.86
N THR A 137 9.70 -2.40 -5.37
CA THR A 137 10.55 -3.58 -5.37
C THR A 137 11.16 -3.84 -3.99
N LYS A 138 11.79 -5.00 -3.84
CA LYS A 138 12.55 -5.37 -2.64
C LYS A 138 13.98 -4.82 -2.63
N PHE A 139 14.48 -4.36 -3.78
CA PHE A 139 15.89 -3.96 -3.97
C PHE A 139 16.12 -2.51 -3.57
N ASN A 140 17.30 -2.22 -3.01
CA ASN A 140 17.74 -0.84 -2.82
C ASN A 140 18.01 -0.18 -4.16
N ARG A 141 17.97 1.16 -4.21
CA ARG A 141 18.18 1.90 -5.46
C ARG A 141 19.56 1.65 -6.09
N ALA A 142 20.62 1.63 -5.29
CA ALA A 142 21.98 1.37 -5.78
C ALA A 142 22.11 -0.05 -6.35
N ASP A 143 21.58 -1.04 -5.63
CA ASP A 143 21.63 -2.45 -6.04
C ASP A 143 20.79 -2.69 -7.29
N PHE A 144 19.62 -2.06 -7.38
CA PHE A 144 18.76 -2.18 -8.55
C PHE A 144 19.45 -1.72 -9.83
N THR A 145 20.17 -0.59 -9.79
CA THR A 145 20.94 -0.09 -10.94
C THR A 145 22.03 -1.06 -11.36
N LYS A 146 22.80 -1.61 -10.40
CA LYS A 146 23.84 -2.62 -10.69
C LYS A 146 23.26 -3.89 -11.29
N LEU A 147 22.23 -4.45 -10.66
CA LEU A 147 21.57 -5.66 -11.13
C LEU A 147 20.89 -5.49 -12.49
N ARG A 148 20.46 -4.26 -12.82
CA ARG A 148 19.95 -3.91 -14.15
C ARG A 148 21.07 -3.86 -15.20
N GLN A 149 22.22 -3.29 -14.86
CA GLN A 149 23.41 -3.30 -15.74
C GLN A 149 23.90 -4.74 -16.00
N GLU A 150 23.88 -5.59 -14.98
CA GLU A 150 24.19 -7.02 -15.08
C GLU A 150 23.11 -7.85 -15.80
N LYS A 151 22.00 -7.25 -16.24
CA LYS A 151 20.83 -7.91 -16.84
C LYS A 151 20.19 -9.01 -15.96
N ARG A 152 20.39 -8.95 -14.65
CA ARG A 152 19.84 -9.91 -13.67
C ARG A 152 18.45 -9.55 -13.19
N VAL A 153 18.02 -8.32 -13.43
CA VAL A 153 16.67 -7.86 -13.10
C VAL A 153 15.94 -7.51 -14.38
N VAL A 154 14.78 -8.15 -14.58
CA VAL A 154 13.91 -7.91 -15.74
C VAL A 154 12.59 -7.31 -15.28
N PRO A 155 12.12 -6.26 -15.96
CA PRO A 155 10.83 -5.65 -15.65
C PRO A 155 9.69 -6.64 -15.88
N ASP A 156 8.79 -6.76 -14.90
CA ASP A 156 7.57 -7.58 -14.95
C ASP A 156 6.38 -6.67 -14.66
N GLY A 157 6.14 -5.75 -15.60
CA GLY A 157 5.17 -4.67 -15.45
C GLY A 157 5.50 -3.74 -14.28
N VAL A 158 4.69 -3.80 -13.21
CA VAL A 158 4.83 -2.92 -12.03
C VAL A 158 6.03 -3.31 -11.17
N ASN A 159 6.36 -4.60 -11.13
CA ASN A 159 7.44 -5.16 -10.34
C ASN A 159 8.62 -5.56 -11.23
N ALA A 160 9.65 -6.14 -10.63
CA ALA A 160 10.78 -6.70 -11.36
C ALA A 160 11.04 -8.14 -10.89
N LYS A 161 11.32 -9.03 -11.84
CA LYS A 161 11.78 -10.39 -11.59
C LYS A 161 13.30 -10.37 -11.48
N PHE A 162 13.82 -11.17 -10.56
CA PHE A 162 15.25 -11.33 -10.37
C PHE A 162 15.67 -12.73 -10.80
N PHE A 163 16.61 -12.79 -11.73
CA PHE A 163 17.23 -14.02 -12.18
C PHE A 163 18.27 -14.47 -11.16
N SER A 164 17.88 -15.48 -10.39
CA SER A 164 18.81 -16.22 -9.53
C SER A 164 19.61 -17.24 -10.36
N CYS A 165 20.65 -17.81 -9.76
CA CYS A 165 21.39 -18.93 -10.35
C CYS A 165 20.64 -20.28 -10.20
N HIS A 166 19.37 -20.25 -9.77
CA HIS A 166 18.53 -21.43 -9.54
C HIS A 166 17.48 -21.58 -10.65
N GLY A 167 17.15 -22.83 -11.00
CA GLY A 167 16.23 -23.19 -12.08
C GLY A 167 16.79 -24.28 -13.01
N PRO A 168 15.97 -24.86 -13.90
CA PRO A 168 16.35 -25.98 -14.76
C PRO A 168 17.61 -25.68 -15.59
N LEU A 169 18.61 -26.57 -15.50
CA LEU A 169 19.87 -26.45 -16.27
C LEU A 169 19.64 -26.56 -17.77
N ALA A 170 18.64 -27.34 -18.20
CA ALA A 170 18.30 -27.55 -19.61
C ALA A 170 17.99 -26.25 -20.37
N ASN A 171 17.48 -25.23 -19.67
CA ASN A 171 17.10 -23.95 -20.30
C ASN A 171 18.25 -22.92 -20.30
N ARG A 172 19.45 -23.28 -19.82
CA ARG A 172 20.62 -22.37 -19.77
C ARG A 172 21.46 -22.54 -21.04
N GLN A 173 21.93 -21.42 -21.57
CA GLN A 173 22.91 -21.46 -22.66
C GLN A 173 24.30 -21.78 -22.08
N PRO A 174 25.12 -22.60 -22.75
CA PRO A 174 26.49 -22.86 -22.34
C PRO A 174 27.26 -21.55 -22.11
N GLY A 175 27.96 -21.45 -20.97
CA GLY A 175 28.71 -20.23 -20.60
C GLY A 175 27.89 -19.11 -19.96
N THR A 176 26.56 -19.27 -19.81
CA THR A 176 25.72 -18.30 -19.09
C THR A 176 25.15 -18.92 -17.82
N ALA A 177 25.37 -18.23 -16.69
CA ALA A 177 24.84 -18.67 -15.39
C ALA A 177 23.34 -18.38 -15.22
N PHE A 178 22.80 -17.47 -16.03
CA PHE A 178 21.45 -16.92 -15.88
C PHE A 178 20.55 -17.36 -17.03
N LEU A 179 19.31 -17.70 -16.70
CA LEU A 179 18.29 -18.02 -17.71
C LEU A 179 17.96 -16.77 -18.53
N PRO A 180 17.86 -16.87 -19.88
CA PRO A 180 17.39 -15.77 -20.70
C PRO A 180 15.94 -15.42 -20.31
N ALA A 181 15.59 -14.15 -20.49
CA ALA A 181 14.25 -13.64 -20.25
C ALA A 181 13.29 -14.04 -21.38
N THR A 182 13.14 -15.34 -21.62
CA THR A 182 12.18 -15.89 -22.57
C THR A 182 10.89 -16.22 -21.84
N TYR A 183 9.80 -15.56 -22.25
CA TYR A 183 8.42 -15.90 -21.92
C TYR A 183 8.00 -17.19 -22.61
#